data_AF-A0A8R2B2G1-F1
#
_entry.id   AF-A0A8R2B2G1-F1
#
_cell.length_a   1.000
_cell.length_b   1.000
_cell.length_c   1.000
_cell.angle_alpha   90.00
_cell.angle_beta   90.00
_cell.angle_gamma   90.00
#
_symmetry.space_group_name_H-M   'P 1'
#
loop_
_entity.id
_entity.type
_entity.pdbx_description
1 polymer ?
#
loop_
_entity_poly.entity_id
_entity_poly.type
_entity_poly.pdbx_seq_one_letter_code
_entity_poly.pdbx_strand_id
1 'polypeptide(L)'
;MPSSSEEWKKIAIDYNKIWNFPQCVGSMDGKHVVIEAPILSGSDFYNYKGTFSIVLFAIVDANYNFIYVNVGCQGRISDGGVFKSTGFQKLMENSTLNLPDKRALPGRDKLSPYVFVADDAFPLSPNIVT
;
A
#
# COMPACT_ATOMS: atom_id res chain seq x y z
N MET A 1 3.88 4.97 10.45
CA MET A 1 3.89 3.51 10.18
C MET A 1 4.09 2.76 11.49
N PRO A 2 3.32 1.69 11.74
CA PRO A 2 3.50 0.79 12.87
C PRO A 2 4.93 0.28 12.95
N SER A 3 5.40 0.15 14.18
CA SER A 3 6.77 -0.21 14.54
C SER A 3 6.85 -1.61 15.16
N SER A 4 5.72 -2.21 15.53
CA SER A 4 5.65 -3.52 16.19
C SER A 4 4.51 -4.40 15.67
N SER A 5 4.65 -5.71 15.89
CA SER A 5 3.63 -6.72 15.59
C SER A 5 2.30 -6.42 16.29
N GLU A 6 2.33 -5.91 17.53
CA GLU A 6 1.11 -5.55 18.26
C GLU A 6 0.37 -4.35 17.66
N GLU A 7 1.09 -3.36 17.13
CA GLU A 7 0.46 -2.24 16.43
C GLU A 7 -0.20 -2.68 15.12
N TRP A 8 0.44 -3.56 14.35
CA TRP A 8 -0.18 -4.16 13.16
C TRP A 8 -1.42 -5.00 13.50
N LYS A 9 -1.37 -5.78 14.59
CA LYS A 9 -2.54 -6.55 15.05
C LYS A 9 -3.72 -5.66 15.37
N LYS A 10 -3.51 -4.48 15.97
CA LYS A 10 -4.60 -3.51 16.23
C LYS A 10 -5.29 -3.10 14.93
N ILE A 11 -4.53 -2.77 13.89
CA ILE A 11 -5.07 -2.43 12.58
C ILE A 11 -5.87 -3.61 12.00
N ALA A 12 -5.34 -4.83 12.11
CA ALA A 12 -6.05 -6.03 11.63
C ALA A 12 -7.33 -6.37 12.41
N ILE A 13 -7.37 -6.08 13.71
CA ILE A 13 -8.58 -6.20 14.52
C ILE A 13 -9.63 -5.20 14.03
N ASP A 14 -9.23 -3.95 13.76
CA ASP A 14 -10.13 -2.92 13.26
C ASP A 14 -10.65 -3.25 11.85
N TYR A 15 -9.79 -3.73 10.94
CA TYR A 15 -10.23 -4.20 9.63
C TYR A 15 -11.26 -5.34 9.74
N ASN A 16 -11.02 -6.30 10.62
CA ASN A 16 -11.97 -7.39 10.82
C ASN A 16 -13.30 -6.88 11.40
N LYS A 17 -13.26 -5.90 12.32
CA LYS A 17 -14.46 -5.36 12.96
C LYS A 17 -15.28 -4.47 12.03
N ILE A 18 -14.63 -3.62 11.23
CA ILE A 18 -15.29 -2.59 10.41
C ILE A 18 -15.62 -3.14 9.02
N TRP A 19 -14.70 -3.90 8.41
CA TRP A 19 -14.77 -4.34 7.02
C TRP A 19 -14.99 -5.85 6.86
N ASN A 20 -15.09 -6.60 7.96
CA ASN A 20 -15.19 -8.06 7.95
C ASN A 20 -14.06 -8.75 7.16
N PHE A 21 -12.87 -8.13 7.17
CA PHE A 21 -11.69 -8.65 6.49
C PHE A 21 -10.61 -9.00 7.51
N PRO A 22 -10.52 -10.28 7.93
CA PRO A 22 -9.52 -10.71 8.91
C PRO A 22 -8.11 -10.59 8.34
N GLN A 23 -7.14 -10.28 9.22
CA GLN A 23 -5.70 -10.23 8.91
C GLN A 23 -5.30 -9.17 7.86
N CYS A 24 -6.19 -8.25 7.46
CA CYS A 24 -5.80 -7.07 6.68
C CYS A 24 -5.05 -6.07 7.56
N VAL A 25 -3.87 -5.62 7.14
CA VAL A 25 -3.04 -4.67 7.89
C VAL A 25 -2.95 -3.31 7.20
N GLY A 26 -3.61 -3.14 6.07
CA GLY A 26 -3.70 -1.86 5.38
C GLY A 26 -4.26 -2.02 3.97
N SER A 27 -4.78 -0.93 3.44
CA SER A 27 -5.17 -0.81 2.04
C SER A 27 -4.25 0.18 1.36
N MET A 28 -3.77 -0.13 0.17
CA MET A 28 -2.83 0.71 -0.57
C MET A 28 -3.36 1.11 -1.93
N ASP A 29 -3.07 2.35 -2.31
CA ASP A 29 -3.48 2.91 -3.59
C ASP A 29 -2.58 4.10 -3.97
N GLY A 30 -2.58 4.46 -5.24
CA GLY A 30 -1.95 5.65 -5.78
C GLY A 30 -2.98 6.69 -6.22
N LYS A 31 -2.64 7.97 -6.05
CA LYS A 31 -3.44 9.09 -6.49
C LYS A 31 -2.60 10.08 -7.28
N HIS A 32 -3.04 10.41 -8.48
CA HIS A 32 -2.49 11.54 -9.23
C HIS A 32 -2.90 12.87 -8.58
N VAL A 33 -1.89 13.69 -8.29
CA VAL A 33 -2.03 15.09 -7.89
C VAL A 33 -1.63 15.94 -9.09
N VAL A 34 -2.59 16.65 -9.67
CA VAL A 34 -2.37 17.46 -10.86
C VAL A 34 -1.46 18.63 -10.51
N ILE A 35 -0.49 18.89 -11.40
CA ILE A 35 0.46 19.99 -11.31
C ILE A 35 0.54 20.71 -12.65
N GLU A 36 1.10 21.92 -12.64
CA GLU A 36 1.61 22.52 -13.86
C GLU A 36 2.85 21.76 -14.36
N ALA A 37 3.05 21.73 -15.68
CA ALA A 37 4.20 21.07 -16.28
C ALA A 37 5.51 21.70 -15.75
N PRO A 38 6.38 20.92 -15.08
CA PRO A 38 7.66 21.46 -14.62
C PRO A 38 8.52 21.92 -15.80
N ILE A 39 9.31 22.98 -15.59
CA ILE A 39 10.18 23.57 -16.61
C ILE A 39 11.11 22.48 -17.18
N LEU A 40 11.18 22.39 -18.51
CA LEU A 40 12.02 21.44 -19.25
C LEU A 40 11.78 19.96 -18.93
N SER A 41 10.61 19.58 -18.40
CA SER A 41 10.30 18.18 -18.02
C SER A 41 9.78 17.29 -19.16
N GLY A 42 9.56 17.84 -20.35
CA GLY A 42 8.99 17.09 -21.47
C GLY A 42 7.65 16.46 -21.10
N SER A 43 7.55 15.13 -21.20
CA SER A 43 6.36 14.35 -20.85
C SER A 43 6.51 13.53 -19.57
N ASP A 44 7.54 13.78 -18.76
CA ASP A 44 7.85 12.94 -17.60
C ASP A 44 6.71 12.92 -16.57
N PHE A 45 6.05 14.06 -16.36
CA PHE A 45 4.91 14.15 -15.45
C PHE A 45 3.56 13.95 -16.14
N TYR A 46 3.55 13.78 -17.47
CA TYR A 46 2.31 13.63 -18.24
C TYR A 46 1.75 12.22 -18.07
N ASN A 47 0.55 12.12 -17.50
CA ASN A 47 -0.09 10.86 -17.16
C ASN A 47 -1.08 10.41 -18.25
N TYR A 48 -1.58 9.17 -18.12
CA TYR A 48 -2.54 8.59 -19.05
C TYR A 48 -3.90 9.30 -19.07
N LYS A 49 -4.19 10.17 -18.10
CA LYS A 49 -5.41 11.01 -18.05
C LYS A 49 -5.28 12.32 -18.80
N GLY A 50 -4.16 12.54 -19.50
CA GLY A 50 -3.93 13.76 -20.29
C GLY A 50 -3.57 14.99 -19.45
N THR A 51 -3.01 14.79 -18.26
CA THR A 51 -2.64 15.88 -17.34
C THR A 51 -1.21 15.69 -16.84
N PHE A 52 -0.55 16.78 -16.46
CA PHE A 52 0.71 16.69 -15.70
C PHE A 52 0.41 16.43 -14.23
N SER A 53 1.09 15.46 -13.62
CA SER A 53 0.84 15.08 -12.23
C SER A 53 2.08 14.51 -11.56
N ILE A 54 2.07 14.53 -10.23
CA ILE A 54 2.88 13.64 -9.40
C ILE A 54 1.99 12.56 -8.80
N VAL A 55 2.57 11.43 -8.41
CA VAL A 55 1.87 10.36 -7.70
C VAL A 55 2.03 10.55 -6.20
N LEU A 56 0.90 10.48 -5.50
CA LEU A 56 0.79 10.27 -4.05
C LEU A 56 0.43 8.80 -3.86
N PHE A 57 1.37 8.00 -3.38
CA PHE A 57 1.12 6.64 -2.95
C PHE A 57 0.85 6.63 -1.44
N ALA A 58 -0.19 5.92 -1.01
CA ALA A 58 -0.56 5.85 0.38
C ALA A 58 -0.99 4.45 0.81
N ILE A 59 -0.78 4.16 2.09
CA ILE A 59 -1.33 3.00 2.78
C ILE A 59 -2.17 3.53 3.94
N VAL A 60 -3.39 3.02 4.09
CA VAL A 60 -4.34 3.47 5.11
C VAL A 60 -4.80 2.34 6.03
N ASP A 61 -5.16 2.68 7.26
CA ASP A 61 -5.79 1.77 8.20
C ASP A 61 -7.30 1.63 7.95
N ALA A 62 -7.97 0.79 8.75
CA ALA A 62 -9.39 0.54 8.64
C ALA A 62 -10.28 1.78 8.90
N ASN A 63 -9.72 2.83 9.51
CA ASN A 63 -10.38 4.08 9.83
C ASN A 63 -9.99 5.21 8.85
N TYR A 64 -9.39 4.86 7.70
CA TYR A 64 -8.93 5.79 6.68
C TYR A 64 -7.77 6.71 7.12
N ASN A 65 -7.07 6.40 8.20
CA ASN A 65 -5.88 7.16 8.60
C ASN A 65 -4.66 6.69 7.80
N PHE A 66 -3.81 7.64 7.41
CA PHE A 66 -2.56 7.32 6.73
C PHE A 66 -1.58 6.59 7.66
N ILE A 67 -1.15 5.41 7.25
CA ILE A 67 -0.11 4.58 7.88
C ILE A 67 1.26 4.95 7.30
N TYR A 68 1.30 5.11 5.97
CA TYR A 68 2.47 5.39 5.17
C TYR A 68 2.07 6.23 3.97
N VAL A 69 2.94 7.19 3.59
CA VAL A 69 2.76 8.04 2.42
C VAL A 69 4.10 8.21 1.71
N ASN A 70 4.08 8.14 0.39
CA ASN A 70 5.19 8.49 -0.48
C ASN A 70 4.69 9.42 -1.59
N VAL A 71 5.31 10.59 -1.76
CA VAL A 71 4.84 11.64 -2.68
C VAL A 71 5.97 12.11 -3.58
N GLY A 72 5.64 12.43 -4.83
CA GLY A 72 6.54 13.15 -5.74
C GLY A 72 7.08 12.31 -6.88
N CYS A 73 6.68 11.05 -6.99
CA CYS A 73 6.99 10.22 -8.14
C CYS A 73 6.35 10.82 -9.41
N GLN A 74 7.01 10.66 -10.56
CA GLN A 74 6.52 11.22 -11.82
C GLN A 74 5.16 10.60 -12.21
N GLY A 75 4.22 11.44 -12.65
CA GLY A 75 2.84 11.03 -12.99
C GLY A 75 2.71 10.01 -14.12
N ARG A 76 3.76 9.76 -14.90
CA ARG A 76 3.77 8.69 -15.91
C ARG A 76 3.93 7.28 -15.34
N ILE A 77 4.37 7.17 -14.09
CA ILE A 77 4.73 5.89 -13.46
C ILE A 77 3.46 5.25 -12.89
N SER A 78 3.27 3.94 -13.14
CA SER A 78 2.14 3.18 -12.61
C SER A 78 2.26 2.96 -11.10
N ASP A 79 1.15 2.68 -10.42
CA ASP A 79 1.13 2.50 -8.96
C ASP A 79 2.03 1.35 -8.51
N GLY A 80 2.03 0.22 -9.23
CA GLY A 80 2.99 -0.87 -9.00
C GLY A 80 4.45 -0.47 -9.22
N GLY A 81 4.73 0.45 -10.15
CA GLY A 81 6.06 1.03 -10.36
C GLY A 81 6.49 1.94 -9.20
N VAL A 82 5.59 2.80 -8.74
CA VAL A 82 5.80 3.65 -7.57
C VAL A 82 6.05 2.78 -6.34
N PHE A 83 5.20 1.78 -6.09
CA PHE A 83 5.31 0.85 -4.97
C PHE A 83 6.68 0.19 -4.87
N LYS A 84 7.18 -0.38 -5.97
CA LYS A 84 8.51 -1.02 -6.04
C LYS A 84 9.67 -0.08 -5.68
N SER A 85 9.50 1.21 -5.86
CA SER A 85 10.52 2.20 -5.52
C SER A 85 10.47 2.65 -4.05
N THR A 86 9.38 2.36 -3.33
CA THR A 86 9.16 2.84 -1.96
C THR A 86 10.07 2.16 -0.93
N GLY A 87 10.40 2.89 0.14
CA GLY A 87 11.06 2.30 1.30
C GLY A 87 10.19 1.23 1.98
N PHE A 88 8.87 1.36 1.89
CA PHE A 88 7.93 0.38 2.43
C PHE A 88 8.08 -0.99 1.75
N GLN A 89 8.16 -1.01 0.42
CA GLN A 89 8.34 -2.25 -0.33
C GLN A 89 9.67 -2.93 0.02
N LYS A 90 10.76 -2.16 0.20
CA LYS A 90 12.05 -2.69 0.66
C LYS A 90 11.97 -3.32 2.05
N LEU A 91 11.20 -2.73 2.98
CA LEU A 91 10.99 -3.32 4.30
C LEU A 91 10.15 -4.60 4.21
N MET A 92 9.19 -4.65 3.28
CA MET A 92 8.39 -5.86 3.03
C MET A 92 9.26 -7.01 2.51
N GLU A 93 10.08 -6.76 1.49
CA GLU A 93 10.97 -7.77 0.91
C GLU A 93 11.99 -8.29 1.93
N ASN A 94 12.53 -7.40 2.76
CA ASN A 94 13.49 -7.77 3.81
C ASN A 94 12.82 -8.38 5.06
N SER A 95 11.50 -8.52 5.09
CA SER A 95 10.74 -9.01 6.25
C SER A 95 10.98 -8.20 7.54
N THR A 96 11.25 -6.89 7.40
CA THR A 96 11.53 -5.97 8.51
C THR A 96 10.39 -4.98 8.82
N LEU A 97 9.20 -5.22 8.25
CA LEU A 97 7.98 -4.47 8.59
C LEU A 97 7.43 -4.79 9.99
N ASN A 98 7.99 -5.80 10.68
CA ASN A 98 7.47 -6.30 11.96
C ASN A 98 6.02 -6.79 11.88
N LEU A 99 5.62 -7.35 10.72
CA LEU A 99 4.32 -7.98 10.57
C LEU A 99 4.16 -9.16 11.55
N PRO A 100 2.94 -9.45 12.03
CA PRO A 100 2.72 -10.58 12.91
C PRO A 100 2.91 -11.92 12.21
N ASP A 101 3.23 -12.96 12.99
CA ASP A 101 3.30 -14.32 12.49
C ASP A 101 1.96 -14.78 11.90
N LYS A 102 2.05 -15.68 10.92
CA LYS A 102 0.87 -16.25 10.25
C LYS A 102 -0.07 -16.87 11.27
N ARG A 103 -1.38 -16.69 11.06
CA ARG A 103 -2.43 -17.24 11.93
C ARG A 103 -3.49 -17.92 11.09
N ALA A 104 -4.11 -18.97 11.62
CA ALA A 104 -5.25 -19.58 10.96
C ALA A 104 -6.45 -18.62 10.95
N LEU A 105 -7.17 -18.56 9.83
CA LEU A 105 -8.43 -17.82 9.75
C LEU A 105 -9.53 -18.52 10.56
N PRO A 106 -10.59 -17.81 11.00
CA PRO A 106 -11.71 -18.43 11.71
C PRO A 106 -12.28 -19.62 10.92
N GLY A 107 -12.35 -20.80 11.54
CA GLY A 107 -12.86 -22.01 10.92
C GLY A 107 -11.94 -22.67 9.89
N ARG A 108 -10.65 -22.29 9.85
CA ARG A 108 -9.63 -22.89 8.98
C ARG A 108 -8.46 -23.40 9.82
N ASP A 109 -7.77 -24.43 9.34
CA ASP A 109 -6.53 -24.92 9.96
C ASP A 109 -5.28 -24.37 9.28
N LYS A 110 -5.40 -23.97 8.00
CA LYS A 110 -4.28 -23.45 7.22
C LYS A 110 -3.89 -22.06 7.73
N LEU A 111 -2.61 -21.90 8.05
CA LEU A 111 -2.04 -20.61 8.43
C LEU A 111 -2.04 -19.65 7.24
N SER A 112 -2.57 -18.44 7.47
CA SER A 112 -2.61 -17.34 6.50
C SER A 112 -1.75 -16.18 7.01
N PRO A 113 -1.03 -15.48 6.10
CA PRO A 113 -0.28 -14.29 6.46
C PRO A 113 -1.21 -13.10 6.68
N TYR A 114 -0.70 -12.09 7.38
CA TYR A 114 -1.30 -10.76 7.37
C TYR A 114 -1.02 -10.09 6.02
N VAL A 115 -2.02 -9.46 5.45
CA VAL A 115 -2.01 -8.98 4.06
C VAL A 115 -2.37 -7.51 3.96
N PHE A 116 -1.85 -6.85 2.92
CA PHE A 116 -2.32 -5.57 2.44
C PHE A 116 -3.27 -5.81 1.28
N VAL A 117 -4.35 -5.04 1.22
CA VAL A 117 -5.27 -5.04 0.07
C VAL A 117 -4.84 -3.94 -0.88
N ALA A 118 -4.84 -4.23 -2.18
CA ALA A 118 -4.51 -3.28 -3.24
C ALA A 118 -5.41 -3.52 -4.45
N ASP A 119 -5.31 -2.68 -5.47
CA ASP A 119 -5.94 -2.96 -6.77
C ASP A 119 -5.01 -3.80 -7.68
N ASP A 120 -5.53 -4.18 -8.85
CA ASP A 120 -4.81 -4.99 -9.84
C ASP A 120 -3.55 -4.32 -10.42
N ALA A 121 -3.30 -3.03 -10.14
CA ALA A 121 -2.11 -2.33 -10.61
C ALA A 121 -0.86 -2.69 -9.76
N PHE A 122 -1.05 -3.36 -8.62
CA PHE A 122 0.04 -3.81 -7.74
C PHE A 122 0.41 -5.27 -8.01
N PRO A 123 1.70 -5.65 -7.87
CA PRO A 123 2.12 -7.02 -8.05
C PRO A 123 1.65 -7.90 -6.88
N LEU A 124 1.16 -9.11 -7.20
CA LEU A 124 0.86 -10.14 -6.21
C LEU A 124 2.10 -10.51 -5.39
N SER A 125 1.92 -10.65 -4.09
CA SER A 125 2.94 -11.13 -3.16
C SER A 125 2.31 -11.91 -2.01
N PRO A 126 3.07 -12.68 -1.21
CA PRO A 126 2.52 -13.39 -0.07
C PRO A 126 1.77 -12.50 0.93
N ASN A 127 2.08 -11.20 0.97
CA ASN A 127 1.47 -10.22 1.86
C ASN A 127 0.61 -9.20 1.11
N ILE A 128 0.29 -9.42 -0.17
CA ILE A 128 -0.54 -8.51 -0.97
C ILE A 128 -1.65 -9.29 -1.65
N VAL A 129 -2.88 -8.84 -1.45
CA VAL A 129 -4.08 -9.33 -2.13
C VAL A 129 -4.59 -8.22 -3.05
N THR A 130 -4.74 -8.55 -4.33
CA THR A 130 -5.37 -7.70 -5.37
C THR A 130 -6.74 -8.24 -5.71
#